data_AF-A0A1V4VN26-F1
#
_entry.id   AF-A0A1V4VN26-F1
#
_cell.length_a   1.000
_cell.length_b   1.000
_cell.length_c   1.000
_cell.angle_alpha   90.00
_cell.angle_beta   90.00
_cell.angle_gamma   90.00
#
_symmetry.space_group_name_H-M   'P 1'
#
loop_
_entity.id
_entity.type
_entity.pdbx_description
1 polymer ?
#
loop_
_entity_poly.entity_id
_entity_poly.type
_entity_poly.pdbx_seq_one_letter_code
_entity_poly.pdbx_strand_id
1 'polypeptide(L)'
;METSDPKIAFIEVGEPNKRTRKEIKVDSPIIFSWDTGVQFNDLKPVAFSIDGTPLYEYRYPKNTNVFRDEELKWYPVSEDK
;
A
#
# COMPACT_ATOMS: atom_id res chain seq x y z
N MET A 1 16.00 -9.42 -3.40
CA MET A 1 15.96 -8.52 -4.57
C MET A 1 15.03 -7.39 -4.19
N GLU A 2 15.58 -6.20 -3.98
CA GLU A 2 14.78 -5.01 -3.71
C GLU A 2 14.22 -4.53 -5.05
N THR A 3 12.92 -4.27 -5.10
CA THR A 3 12.26 -3.68 -6.26
C THR A 3 12.06 -2.21 -5.99
N SER A 4 12.68 -1.35 -6.81
CA SER A 4 12.40 0.08 -6.84
C SER A 4 11.59 0.41 -8.09
N ASP A 5 10.42 1.04 -7.91
CA ASP A 5 9.68 1.66 -8.99
C ASP A 5 9.76 3.18 -8.83
N PRO A 6 10.47 3.90 -9.71
CA PRO A 6 10.61 5.35 -9.63
C PRO A 6 9.30 6.10 -9.86
N LYS A 7 8.24 5.44 -10.32
CA LYS A 7 6.93 6.05 -10.50
C LYS A 7 6.19 6.25 -9.19
N ILE A 8 6.57 5.53 -8.12
CA ILE A 8 5.93 5.67 -6.82
C ILE A 8 6.34 7.00 -6.19
N ALA A 9 5.37 7.87 -5.96
CA ALA A 9 5.55 9.19 -5.34
C ALA A 9 4.92 9.27 -3.94
N PHE A 10 3.82 8.53 -3.70
CA PHE A 10 3.10 8.56 -2.43
C PHE A 10 2.68 7.18 -1.96
N ILE A 11 2.56 7.02 -0.64
CA ILE A 11 1.80 5.94 -0.01
C ILE A 11 0.67 6.56 0.79
N GLU A 12 -0.52 5.99 0.65
CA GLU A 12 -1.69 6.32 1.43
C GLU A 12 -2.16 5.09 2.20
N VAL A 13 -2.43 5.25 3.49
CA VAL A 13 -2.81 4.16 4.38
C VAL A 13 -3.64 4.68 5.55
N GLY A 14 -4.53 3.85 6.06
CA GLY A 14 -5.39 4.16 7.21
C GLY A 14 -6.84 3.78 6.93
N GLU A 15 -7.68 3.96 7.93
CA GLU A 15 -9.11 3.64 7.85
C GLU A 15 -9.79 4.36 6.68
N PRO A 16 -10.86 3.81 6.08
CA PRO A 16 -11.51 4.39 4.88
C PRO A 16 -11.83 5.88 4.96
N ASN A 17 -12.16 6.40 6.15
CA ASN A 17 -12.53 7.79 6.37
C ASN A 17 -11.41 8.65 7.01
N LYS A 18 -10.24 8.05 7.30
CA LYS A 18 -9.12 8.67 8.03
C LYS A 18 -7.78 8.17 7.49
N ARG A 19 -7.56 8.39 6.20
CA ARG A 19 -6.33 7.98 5.51
C ARG A 19 -5.26 9.05 5.60
N THR A 20 -4.02 8.62 5.82
CA THR A 20 -2.84 9.48 5.82
C THR A 20 -2.04 9.21 4.56
N ARG A 21 -1.73 10.27 3.80
CA ARG A 21 -0.84 10.22 2.64
C ARG A 21 0.52 10.80 3.00
N LYS A 22 1.60 10.10 2.62
CA LYS A 22 2.98 10.58 2.75
C LYS A 22 3.72 10.46 1.44
N GLU A 23 4.53 11.47 1.14
CA GLU A 23 5.48 11.46 0.04
C GLU A 23 6.61 10.46 0.31
N ILE A 24 7.02 9.75 -0.73
CA ILE A 24 8.10 8.78 -0.66
C ILE A 24 9.42 9.46 -0.99
N LYS A 25 10.40 9.25 -0.13
CA LYS A 25 11.80 9.57 -0.41
C LYS A 25 12.57 8.28 -0.49
N VAL A 26 13.26 8.08 -1.61
CA VAL A 26 14.14 6.92 -1.82
C VAL A 26 15.14 6.84 -0.66
N ASP A 27 15.43 5.62 -0.22
CA ASP A 27 16.34 5.30 0.89
C ASP A 27 15.96 5.86 2.27
N SER A 28 14.72 6.36 2.44
CA SER A 28 14.20 6.79 3.73
C SER A 28 13.05 5.88 4.18
N PRO A 29 13.08 5.34 5.41
CA PRO A 29 11.91 4.65 5.95
C PRO A 29 10.76 5.63 6.13
N ILE A 30 9.54 5.10 6.02
CA ILE A 30 8.32 5.86 6.23
C ILE A 30 7.52 5.18 7.33
N ILE A 31 7.17 5.97 8.33
CA ILE A 31 6.44 5.50 9.50
C ILE A 31 5.05 6.09 9.44
N PHE A 32 4.03 5.26 9.60
CA PHE A 32 2.65 5.69 9.82
C PHE A 32 2.27 5.41 11.26
N SER A 33 1.58 6.38 11.87
CA SER A 33 1.18 6.32 13.27
C SER A 33 -0.16 7.01 13.42
N TRP A 34 -0.99 6.47 14.32
CA TRP A 34 -2.30 6.99 14.65
C TRP A 34 -2.40 7.16 16.17
N ASP A 35 -3.24 8.08 16.59
CA ASP A 35 -3.58 8.32 18.01
C ASP A 35 -4.62 7.31 18.54
N THR A 36 -5.21 6.52 17.63
CA THR A 36 -6.14 5.44 17.95
C THR A 36 -5.66 4.10 17.39
N GLY A 37 -6.17 3.00 17.95
CA GLY A 37 -5.97 1.68 17.37
C GLY A 37 -6.67 1.59 16.02
N VAL A 38 -5.93 1.19 14.98
CA VAL A 38 -6.45 0.94 13.64
C VAL A 38 -6.42 -0.55 13.39
N GLN A 39 -7.54 -1.13 12.94
CA GLN A 39 -7.54 -2.54 12.59
C GLN A 39 -6.67 -2.78 11.36
N PHE A 40 -5.87 -3.84 11.39
CA PHE A 40 -4.97 -4.18 10.29
C PHE A 40 -5.70 -4.25 8.93
N ASN A 41 -6.91 -4.84 8.91
CA ASN A 41 -7.74 -4.97 7.71
C ASN A 41 -8.23 -3.64 7.13
N ASP A 42 -8.23 -2.57 7.93
CA ASP A 42 -8.68 -1.24 7.52
C ASP A 42 -7.55 -0.39 6.93
N LEU A 43 -6.28 -0.75 7.17
CA LEU A 43 -5.13 0.03 6.69
C LEU A 43 -5.12 0.17 5.17
N LYS A 44 -5.36 -0.94 4.45
CA LYS A 44 -5.39 -1.04 2.98
C LYS A 44 -4.40 -0.09 2.29
N PRO A 45 -3.07 -0.28 2.46
CA PRO A 45 -2.09 0.62 1.88
C PRO A 45 -2.15 0.65 0.34
N VAL A 46 -2.04 1.83 -0.25
CA VAL A 46 -2.00 2.03 -1.71
C VAL A 46 -0.84 2.95 -2.06
N ALA A 47 -0.05 2.56 -3.06
CA ALA A 47 1.03 3.35 -3.62
C ALA A 47 0.54 4.09 -4.87
N PHE A 48 0.88 5.36 -5.00
CA PHE A 48 0.44 6.25 -6.07
C PHE A 48 1.60 6.89 -6.80
N SER A 49 1.39 7.20 -8.08
CA SER A 49 2.26 8.11 -8.83
C SER A 49 2.02 9.57 -8.50
N ILE A 50 2.89 10.43 -9.05
CA ILE A 50 2.89 11.88 -8.80
C ILE A 50 1.59 12.57 -9.23
N ASP A 51 0.89 12.03 -10.24
CA ASP A 51 -0.41 12.49 -10.73
C ASP A 51 -1.60 11.96 -9.90
N GLY A 52 -1.33 11.13 -8.88
CA GLY A 52 -2.36 10.52 -8.05
C GLY A 52 -2.97 9.24 -8.63
N THR A 53 -2.41 8.65 -9.68
CA THR A 53 -2.84 7.35 -10.21
C THR A 53 -2.39 6.23 -9.26
N PRO A 54 -3.28 5.31 -8.84
CA PRO A 54 -2.91 4.16 -8.01
C PRO A 54 -2.10 3.15 -8.84
N LEU A 55 -0.94 2.75 -8.32
CA LEU A 55 -0.03 1.82 -8.97
C LEU A 55 -0.07 0.44 -8.31
N TYR A 56 -0.05 0.40 -6.97
CA TYR A 56 0.01 -0.84 -6.20
C TYR A 56 -0.89 -0.82 -4.97
N GLU A 57 -1.41 -2.00 -4.60
CA GLU A 57 -2.14 -2.26 -3.36
C GLU A 57 -1.36 -3.25 -2.50
N TYR A 58 -1.20 -2.96 -1.21
CA TYR A 58 -0.65 -3.94 -0.27
C TYR A 58 -1.79 -4.83 0.26
N ARG A 59 -1.86 -6.07 -0.21
CA ARG A 59 -2.99 -6.97 0.02
C ARG A 59 -2.59 -8.43 -0.13
N TYR A 60 -3.53 -9.32 0.21
CA TYR A 60 -3.52 -10.71 -0.25
C TYR A 60 -3.98 -10.84 -1.72
N PRO A 61 -3.69 -11.97 -2.40
CA PRO A 61 -4.21 -12.23 -3.73
C PRO A 61 -5.76 -12.23 -3.77
N LYS A 62 -6.36 -11.62 -4.81
CA LYS A 62 -7.83 -11.48 -4.93
C LYS A 62 -8.57 -12.77 -5.28
N ASN A 63 -7.87 -13.76 -5.86
CA ASN A 63 -8.48 -14.97 -6.44
C ASN A 63 -8.27 -16.23 -5.57
N THR A 64 -8.16 -16.07 -4.25
CA THR A 64 -8.01 -17.19 -3.31
C THR A 64 -8.74 -16.88 -1.99
N ASN A 65 -9.26 -17.93 -1.36
CA ASN A 65 -9.78 -17.90 0.01
C ASN A 65 -8.82 -18.56 1.01
N VAL A 66 -7.69 -19.05 0.51
CA VAL A 66 -6.59 -19.58 1.32
C VAL A 66 -5.51 -18.51 1.31
N PHE A 67 -5.26 -17.91 2.46
CA PHE A 67 -4.26 -16.87 2.64
C PHE A 67 -3.04 -17.47 3.33
N ARG A 68 -1.86 -17.25 2.77
CA ARG A 68 -0.59 -17.46 3.47
C ARG A 68 0.00 -16.10 3.76
N ASP A 69 0.52 -15.90 4.97
CA ASP A 69 1.12 -14.62 5.38
C ASP A 69 2.22 -14.15 4.41
N GLU A 70 2.92 -15.10 3.78
CA GLU A 70 3.94 -14.90 2.74
C GLU A 70 3.40 -14.23 1.46
N GLU A 71 2.10 -14.29 1.23
CA GLU A 71 1.43 -13.73 0.04
C GLU A 71 0.96 -12.29 0.26
N LEU A 72 1.09 -11.76 1.48
CA LEU A 72 0.79 -10.36 1.77
C LEU A 72 1.93 -9.46 1.24
N LYS A 73 1.68 -8.81 0.10
CA LYS A 73 2.67 -7.96 -0.56
C LYS A 73 2.01 -6.88 -1.41
N TRP A 74 2.83 -6.05 -2.03
CA TRP A 74 2.38 -5.08 -3.04
C TRP A 74 2.03 -5.81 -4.34
N TYR A 75 0.80 -5.61 -4.82
CA TYR A 75 0.31 -6.10 -6.10
C TYR A 75 -0.04 -4.92 -7.00
N PRO A 76 0.31 -4.96 -8.30
CA PRO A 76 -0.08 -3.91 -9.24
C PRO A 76 -1.59 -3.85 -9.39
N VAL A 77 -2.14 -2.64 -9.53
CA VAL A 77 -3.58 -2.43 -9.71
C VAL A 77 -4.05 -2.87 -11.10
N SER A 78 -3.19 -2.76 -12.12
CA SER A 78 -3.54 -2.98 -13.53
C SER A 78 -3.41 -4.43 -14.02
N GLU A 79 -2.90 -5.37 -13.23
CA GLU A 79 -2.71 -6.77 -13.68
C GLU A 79 -3.83 -7.74 -13.25
N ASP A 80 -4.90 -7.27 -12.59
CA ASP A 80 -6.04 -8.11 -12.17
C ASP A 80 -7.25 -8.07 -13.16
N LYS A 81 -7.02 -8.04 -14.49
CA LYS A 81 -8.11 -8.19 -15.48
C LYS A 81 -8.30 -9.63 -15.92
#